data_AF-A0A7R9IAY3-F1
#
_entry.id   AF-A0A7R9IAY3-F1
#
_cell.length_a   1.000
_cell.length_b   1.000
_cell.length_c   1.000
_cell.angle_alpha   90.00
_cell.angle_beta   90.00
_cell.angle_gamma   90.00
#
_symmetry.space_group_name_H-M   'P 1'
#
loop_
_entity.id
_entity.type
_entity.pdbx_description
1 polymer ?
#
loop_
_entity_poly.entity_id
_entity_poly.type
_entity_poly.pdbx_seq_one_letter_code
_entity_poly.pdbx_strand_id
1 'polypeptide(L)'
;MCSLEAVILLLALVPLSTASFATTTNNEDDVDFLYPGEARSERGLPECSEHGICSTLHRRFWLPLLVERLCRCPSRTECPWRWNNTDHHTMSLDNRSQLKFCENVSSLLPCTPNQAAMVKLKTTDNNPTDYINSTMYTSYTLRKCSSTQFCGNTRADHYSTYYRCSCPFGHMCLIKDQTKYQVKELLFQGSAYKATCIPDSDTELRHSTTHL
;
A
#
# COMPACT_ATOMS: atom_id res chain seq x y z
N MET A 1 -15.31 57.39 20.89
CA MET A 1 -14.03 57.13 21.60
C MET A 1 -14.25 55.86 22.42
N CYS A 2 -14.10 54.68 21.79
CA CYS A 2 -12.90 53.82 21.78
C CYS A 2 -12.49 53.28 23.17
N SER A 3 -12.81 52.02 23.47
CA SER A 3 -11.89 50.98 24.01
C SER A 3 -12.71 49.68 24.18
N LEU A 4 -12.56 48.69 23.30
CA LEU A 4 -11.60 47.57 23.39
C LEU A 4 -11.67 46.83 24.74
N GLU A 5 -12.41 45.72 24.78
CA GLU A 5 -11.93 44.48 25.39
C GLU A 5 -12.24 43.33 24.44
N ALA A 6 -11.16 42.82 23.84
CA ALA A 6 -11.16 41.68 22.95
C ALA A 6 -11.17 40.41 23.80
N VAL A 7 -12.30 39.70 23.83
CA VAL A 7 -12.34 38.31 24.28
C VAL A 7 -11.68 37.47 23.19
N ILE A 8 -10.37 37.32 23.29
CA ILE A 8 -9.58 36.45 22.43
C ILE A 8 -9.96 35.01 22.81
N LEU A 9 -10.89 34.45 22.04
CA LEU A 9 -11.15 33.01 22.00
C LEU A 9 -9.87 32.34 21.48
N LEU A 10 -9.05 31.81 22.38
CA LEU A 10 -7.97 30.88 22.05
C LEU A 10 -8.59 29.59 21.50
N LEU A 11 -8.98 29.61 20.22
CA LEU A 11 -9.09 28.41 19.41
C LEU A 11 -7.68 27.87 19.25
N ALA A 12 -7.28 27.00 20.18
CA ALA A 12 -6.15 26.12 19.95
C ALA A 12 -6.47 25.31 18.69
N LEU A 13 -5.86 25.71 17.58
CA LEU A 13 -5.72 24.92 16.38
C LEU A 13 -4.93 23.68 16.78
N VAL A 14 -5.62 22.64 17.21
CA VAL A 14 -5.03 21.30 17.29
C VAL A 14 -4.73 20.92 15.84
N PRO A 15 -3.46 20.79 15.43
CA PRO A 15 -3.16 20.33 14.10
C PRO A 15 -3.78 18.93 13.96
N LEU A 16 -4.65 18.76 12.97
CA LEU A 16 -5.03 17.44 12.50
C LEU A 16 -3.72 16.68 12.27
N SER A 17 -3.54 15.55 12.94
CA SER A 17 -2.35 14.71 12.80
C SER A 17 -2.25 14.21 11.37
N THR A 18 -1.59 15.00 10.53
CA THR A 18 -1.13 14.54 9.24
C THR A 18 -0.08 13.48 9.53
N ALA A 19 -0.34 12.24 9.10
CA ALA A 19 0.69 11.21 9.09
C ALA A 19 1.93 11.80 8.44
N SER A 20 2.98 11.98 9.24
CA SER A 20 4.25 12.50 8.76
C SER A 20 4.95 11.37 8.02
N PHE A 21 5.50 11.68 6.86
CA PHE A 21 6.33 10.76 6.12
C PHE A 21 7.61 11.46 5.69
N ALA A 22 8.69 10.72 5.60
CA ALA A 22 9.96 11.19 5.06
C ALA A 22 10.29 10.43 3.79
N THR A 23 10.61 11.16 2.72
CA THR A 23 11.06 10.57 1.46
C THR A 23 12.54 10.88 1.26
N THR A 24 13.33 9.85 0.96
CA THR A 24 14.73 9.99 0.55
C THR A 24 14.88 9.37 -0.84
N THR A 25 15.40 10.14 -1.80
CA THR A 25 15.63 9.69 -3.17
C THR A 25 17.06 9.14 -3.29
N ASN A 26 17.21 7.93 -3.82
CA ASN A 26 18.51 7.43 -4.27
C ASN A 26 18.58 7.57 -5.80
N ASN A 27 19.26 8.63 -6.25
CA ASN A 27 19.33 8.99 -7.66
C ASN A 27 20.14 8.01 -8.52
N GLU A 28 20.97 7.15 -7.92
CA GLU A 28 21.77 6.18 -8.66
C GLU A 28 20.96 4.96 -9.11
N ASP A 29 19.93 4.58 -8.34
CA ASP A 29 19.13 3.37 -8.56
C ASP A 29 17.68 3.66 -9.02
N ASP A 30 17.28 4.94 -9.14
CA ASP A 30 15.90 5.37 -9.43
C ASP A 30 14.87 4.78 -8.44
N VAL A 31 15.14 5.00 -7.15
CA VAL A 31 14.33 4.50 -6.02
C VAL A 31 14.06 5.60 -4.99
N ASP A 32 12.81 5.67 -4.52
CA ASP A 32 12.38 6.50 -3.40
C ASP A 32 12.14 5.64 -2.15
N PHE A 33 12.74 6.01 -1.03
CA PHE A 33 12.50 5.38 0.27
C PHE A 33 11.52 6.23 1.08
N LEU A 34 10.43 5.60 1.54
CA LEU A 34 9.41 6.19 2.39
C LEU A 34 9.50 5.60 3.80
N TYR A 35 9.66 6.46 4.80
CA TYR A 35 9.66 6.09 6.22
C TYR A 35 8.37 6.56 6.91
N PRO A 36 7.68 5.68 7.66
CA PRO A 36 6.43 6.02 8.34
C PRO A 36 6.66 6.81 9.64
N GLY A 37 5.70 7.69 9.96
CA GLY A 37 5.67 8.43 11.22
C GLY A 37 6.78 9.47 11.33
N GLU A 38 7.46 9.51 12.47
CA GLU A 38 8.57 10.44 12.70
C GLU A 38 9.92 9.93 12.18
N ALA A 39 9.99 8.66 11.76
CA ALA A 39 11.22 8.07 11.26
C ALA A 39 11.68 8.78 9.98
N ARG A 40 12.95 9.19 9.96
CA ARG A 40 13.60 9.83 8.80
C ARG A 40 14.64 8.94 8.12
N SER A 41 14.96 7.79 8.71
CA SER A 41 15.96 6.83 8.22
C SER A 41 15.77 5.48 8.90
N GLU A 42 16.54 4.46 8.49
CA GLU A 42 16.59 3.12 9.11
C GLU A 42 16.72 3.18 10.65
N ARG A 43 17.50 4.13 11.18
CA ARG A 43 17.71 4.26 12.64
C ARG A 43 16.43 4.55 13.42
N GLY A 44 15.44 5.18 12.79
CA GLY A 44 14.15 5.47 13.40
C GLY A 44 13.16 4.31 13.35
N LEU A 45 13.52 3.19 12.70
CA LEU A 45 12.63 2.04 12.56
C LEU A 45 12.87 1.00 13.68
N PRO A 46 11.80 0.34 14.16
CA PRO A 46 11.90 -0.78 15.08
C PRO A 46 12.53 -2.00 14.39
N GLU A 47 12.93 -2.99 15.19
CA GLU A 47 13.32 -4.30 14.66
C GLU A 47 12.07 -5.10 14.25
N CYS A 48 12.17 -5.88 13.17
CA CYS A 48 11.08 -6.73 12.71
C CYS A 48 10.86 -7.90 13.67
N SER A 49 9.60 -8.21 13.97
CA SER A 49 9.22 -9.50 14.58
C SER A 49 9.50 -10.65 13.61
N GLU A 50 9.55 -11.87 14.15
CA GLU A 50 9.63 -13.10 13.35
C GLU A 50 8.54 -13.10 12.25
N HIS A 51 8.92 -13.48 11.03
CA HIS A 51 8.04 -13.45 9.86
C HIS A 51 7.44 -12.07 9.51
N GLY A 52 8.01 -10.98 10.05
CA GLY A 52 7.58 -9.62 9.81
C GLY A 52 7.90 -9.13 8.39
N ILE A 53 7.00 -8.30 7.85
CA ILE A 53 7.22 -7.60 6.58
C ILE A 53 8.15 -6.42 6.86
N CYS A 54 9.32 -6.40 6.24
CA CYS A 54 10.32 -5.35 6.46
C CYS A 54 10.15 -4.17 5.49
N SER A 55 9.60 -4.39 4.29
CA SER A 55 9.19 -3.32 3.39
C SER A 55 8.06 -3.71 2.45
N THR A 56 7.38 -2.69 1.93
CA THR A 56 6.46 -2.80 0.79
C THR A 56 7.02 -2.01 -0.38
N LEU A 57 7.11 -2.65 -1.55
CA LEU A 57 7.56 -2.03 -2.78
C LEU A 57 6.38 -1.72 -3.68
N HIS A 58 6.39 -0.56 -4.34
CA HIS A 58 5.37 -0.17 -5.31
C HIS A 58 5.99 0.27 -6.63
N ARG A 59 5.66 -0.45 -7.71
CA ARG A 59 5.97 -0.03 -9.08
C ARG A 59 4.98 1.03 -9.53
N ARG A 60 5.49 2.24 -9.74
CA ARG A 60 4.72 3.40 -10.22
C ARG A 60 5.02 3.56 -11.72
N PHE A 61 4.03 4.00 -12.51
CA PHE A 61 4.17 4.06 -13.98
C PHE A 61 5.17 5.12 -14.45
N TRP A 62 5.20 6.26 -13.77
CA TRP A 62 5.92 7.47 -14.19
C TRP A 62 6.86 8.01 -13.10
N LEU A 63 7.00 7.25 -12.02
CA LEU A 63 7.77 7.63 -10.85
C LEU A 63 8.72 6.49 -10.49
N PRO A 64 9.82 6.79 -9.77
CA PRO A 64 10.77 5.80 -9.26
C PRO A 64 10.08 4.65 -8.52
N LEU A 65 10.76 3.52 -8.32
CA LEU A 65 10.25 2.49 -7.41
C LEU A 65 10.10 3.09 -6.01
N LEU A 66 8.92 2.95 -5.38
CA LEU A 66 8.74 3.37 -4.00
C LEU A 66 8.97 2.19 -3.06
N VAL A 67 9.86 2.36 -2.10
CA VAL A 67 10.13 1.40 -1.01
C VAL A 67 9.62 1.99 0.29
N GLU A 68 8.46 1.53 0.75
CA GLU A 68 7.95 1.86 2.08
C GLU A 68 8.61 0.95 3.11
N ARG A 69 9.45 1.52 3.97
CA ARG A 69 10.21 0.81 5.00
C ARG A 69 9.36 0.67 6.26
N LEU A 70 9.27 -0.53 6.82
CA LEU A 70 8.44 -0.82 8.00
C LEU A 70 9.27 -1.10 9.25
N CYS A 71 10.33 -1.89 9.11
CA CYS A 71 11.22 -2.28 10.21
C CYS A 71 12.62 -2.68 9.69
N ARG A 72 13.59 -2.75 10.61
CA ARG A 72 14.94 -3.26 10.36
C ARG A 72 14.98 -4.76 10.60
N CYS A 73 15.64 -5.51 9.71
CA CYS A 73 15.82 -6.93 9.94
C CYS A 73 16.81 -7.19 11.10
N PRO A 74 16.60 -8.29 11.85
CA PRO A 74 17.48 -8.67 12.95
C PRO A 74 18.88 -9.01 12.43
N SER A 75 19.87 -9.04 13.33
CA SER A 75 21.28 -9.37 12.99
C SER A 75 21.93 -8.45 11.95
N ARG A 76 21.38 -7.23 11.76
CA ARG A 76 21.85 -6.23 10.78
C ARG A 76 21.81 -6.72 9.34
N THR A 77 20.95 -7.69 9.03
CA THR A 77 20.70 -8.06 7.64
C THR A 77 19.95 -6.93 6.93
N GLU A 78 20.25 -6.73 5.65
CA GLU A 78 19.57 -5.72 4.85
C GLU A 78 18.22 -6.26 4.39
N CYS A 79 17.15 -5.48 4.59
CA CYS A 79 15.84 -5.84 4.04
C CYS A 79 15.88 -5.70 2.50
N PRO A 80 15.46 -6.72 1.73
CA PRO A 80 15.45 -6.63 0.28
C PRO A 80 14.60 -5.46 -0.20
N TRP A 81 15.16 -4.60 -1.06
CA TRP A 81 14.50 -3.38 -1.55
C TRP A 81 14.39 -3.30 -3.08
N ARG A 82 14.94 -4.29 -3.79
CA ARG A 82 14.84 -4.39 -5.26
C ARG A 82 13.59 -5.14 -5.68
N TRP A 83 13.01 -4.74 -6.80
CA TRP A 83 11.92 -5.51 -7.41
C TRP A 83 12.45 -6.85 -7.93
N ASN A 84 12.09 -7.93 -7.25
CA ASN A 84 12.55 -9.27 -7.56
C ASN A 84 11.51 -10.30 -7.11
N ASN A 85 11.27 -11.34 -7.91
CA ASN A 85 10.34 -12.42 -7.61
C ASN A 85 11.05 -13.75 -7.25
N THR A 86 12.38 -13.83 -7.40
CA THR A 86 13.17 -15.05 -7.23
C THR A 86 14.10 -15.00 -6.03
N ASP A 87 14.03 -13.95 -5.21
CA ASP A 87 14.90 -13.77 -4.04
C ASP A 87 14.47 -14.62 -2.83
N HIS A 88 13.40 -15.40 -2.93
CA HIS A 88 12.77 -16.18 -1.84
C HIS A 88 12.35 -15.35 -0.61
N HIS A 89 12.44 -14.02 -0.67
CA HIS A 89 12.08 -13.10 0.40
C HIS A 89 10.91 -12.19 -0.02
N THR A 90 10.18 -12.59 -1.07
CA THR A 90 9.15 -11.79 -1.70
C THR A 90 7.81 -12.52 -1.77
N MET A 91 6.74 -11.79 -1.46
CA MET A 91 5.36 -12.18 -1.75
C MET A 91 4.66 -11.06 -2.52
N SER A 92 3.94 -11.39 -3.59
CA SER A 92 3.16 -10.39 -4.34
C SER A 92 1.92 -9.96 -3.55
N LEU A 93 1.72 -8.65 -3.38
CA LEU A 93 0.53 -8.09 -2.74
C LEU A 93 -0.58 -7.83 -3.76
N ASP A 94 -0.20 -7.25 -4.90
CA ASP A 94 -1.07 -6.95 -6.02
C ASP A 94 -0.26 -6.99 -7.33
N ASN A 95 -0.84 -6.50 -8.44
CA ASN A 95 -0.18 -6.50 -9.74
C ASN A 95 1.07 -5.60 -9.83
N ARG A 96 1.25 -4.67 -8.89
CA ARG A 96 2.28 -3.64 -8.89
C ARG A 96 2.97 -3.44 -7.54
N SER A 97 2.72 -4.32 -6.57
CA SER A 97 3.26 -4.21 -5.23
C SER A 97 3.79 -5.55 -4.70
N GLN A 98 4.90 -5.49 -3.98
CA GLN A 98 5.54 -6.64 -3.35
C GLN A 98 5.71 -6.41 -1.85
N LEU A 99 5.50 -7.44 -1.06
CA LEU A 99 5.90 -7.52 0.35
C LEU A 99 7.27 -8.17 0.42
N LYS A 100 8.16 -7.59 1.24
CA LYS A 100 9.52 -8.10 1.46
C LYS A 100 9.69 -8.55 2.90
N PHE A 101 10.34 -9.69 3.06
CA PHE A 101 10.57 -10.35 4.34
C PHE A 101 12.06 -10.43 4.65
N CYS A 102 12.40 -10.45 5.94
CA CYS A 102 13.78 -10.68 6.37
C CYS A 102 14.20 -12.15 6.24
N GLU A 103 13.21 -13.05 6.29
CA GLU A 103 13.38 -14.50 6.24
C GLU A 103 12.78 -15.06 4.96
N ASN A 104 13.11 -16.32 4.66
CA ASN A 104 12.60 -17.00 3.48
C ASN A 104 11.07 -17.18 3.56
N VAL A 105 10.35 -16.69 2.56
CA VAL A 105 8.88 -16.78 2.49
C VAL A 105 8.38 -18.23 2.51
N SER A 106 9.21 -19.19 2.09
CA SER A 106 8.87 -20.62 2.15
C SER A 106 8.78 -21.18 3.57
N SER A 107 9.28 -20.47 4.59
CA SER A 107 9.07 -20.85 5.99
C SER A 107 7.64 -20.60 6.46
N LEU A 108 6.88 -19.75 5.75
CA LEU A 108 5.49 -19.46 6.06
C LEU A 108 4.61 -20.65 5.69
N LEU A 109 3.69 -20.99 6.60
CA LEU A 109 2.68 -21.98 6.31
C LEU A 109 1.66 -21.44 5.28
N PRO A 110 1.30 -22.21 4.26
CA PRO A 110 0.23 -21.85 3.34
C PRO A 110 -1.08 -21.60 4.09
N CYS A 111 -1.76 -20.49 3.77
CA CYS A 111 -3.04 -20.16 4.40
C CYS A 111 -4.16 -21.07 3.89
N THR A 112 -5.01 -21.56 4.79
CA THR A 112 -6.31 -22.11 4.39
C THR A 112 -7.32 -20.99 4.11
N PRO A 113 -8.34 -21.19 3.25
CA PRO A 113 -9.34 -20.15 2.98
C PRO A 113 -10.01 -19.66 4.26
N ASN A 114 -10.19 -18.35 4.38
CA ASN A 114 -10.75 -17.65 5.55
C ASN A 114 -9.89 -17.68 6.82
N GLN A 115 -8.70 -18.26 6.77
CA GLN A 115 -7.73 -18.13 7.87
C GLN A 115 -7.11 -16.74 7.87
N ALA A 116 -6.77 -16.24 9.06
CA ALA A 116 -5.96 -15.03 9.19
C ALA A 116 -4.60 -15.25 8.50
N ALA A 117 -4.34 -14.45 7.47
CA ALA A 117 -3.15 -14.50 6.64
C ALA A 117 -2.16 -13.38 6.98
N MET A 118 -2.65 -12.25 7.48
CA MET A 118 -1.83 -11.11 7.87
C MET A 118 -2.45 -10.37 9.04
N VAL A 119 -1.61 -9.87 9.94
CA VAL A 119 -2.02 -9.07 11.08
C VAL A 119 -1.28 -7.75 11.06
N LYS A 120 -2.02 -6.64 10.97
CA LYS A 120 -1.48 -5.30 11.17
C LYS A 120 -1.61 -4.95 12.64
N LEU A 121 -0.49 -4.90 13.34
CA LEU A 121 -0.42 -4.46 14.72
C LEU A 121 -0.41 -2.93 14.76
N LYS A 122 -1.25 -2.33 15.61
CA LYS A 122 -1.22 -0.92 15.93
C LYS A 122 -0.67 -0.76 17.35
N THR A 123 0.52 -0.22 17.46
CA THR A 123 1.04 0.26 18.74
C THR A 123 0.47 1.65 18.99
N THR A 124 -0.13 1.87 20.15
CA THR A 124 -0.37 3.20 20.68
C THR A 124 0.87 3.59 21.49
N ASP A 125 1.35 4.82 21.34
CA ASP A 125 2.68 5.23 21.83
C ASP A 125 2.74 5.45 23.35
N ASN A 126 1.84 4.87 24.16
CA ASN A 126 1.78 5.16 25.59
C ASN A 126 1.63 3.89 26.43
N ASN A 127 2.78 3.35 26.87
CA ASN A 127 2.99 2.35 27.95
C ASN A 127 3.15 0.88 27.47
N PRO A 128 4.10 0.07 28.01
CA PRO A 128 4.36 -1.31 27.54
C PRO A 128 3.24 -2.33 27.81
N THR A 129 2.19 -1.94 28.52
CA THR A 129 0.98 -2.75 28.75
C THR A 129 -0.14 -2.43 27.75
N ASP A 130 0.17 -1.72 26.67
CA ASP A 130 -0.84 -1.26 25.73
C ASP A 130 -1.55 -2.40 25.01
N TYR A 131 -2.87 -2.28 24.92
CA TYR A 131 -3.71 -3.18 24.16
C TYR A 131 -3.32 -3.08 22.69
N ILE A 132 -2.68 -4.13 22.14
CA ILE A 132 -2.33 -4.17 20.72
C ILE A 132 -3.63 -4.29 19.93
N ASN A 133 -4.12 -3.16 19.43
CA ASN A 133 -5.21 -3.15 18.46
C ASN A 133 -4.67 -3.80 17.18
N SER A 134 -5.17 -4.97 16.82
CA SER A 134 -4.76 -5.68 15.62
C SER A 134 -5.85 -5.68 14.56
N THR A 135 -5.51 -5.35 13.32
CA THR A 135 -6.39 -5.61 12.16
C THR A 135 -5.95 -6.90 11.49
N MET A 136 -6.84 -7.88 11.42
CA MET A 136 -6.57 -9.16 10.75
C MET A 136 -7.10 -9.13 9.31
N TYR A 137 -6.33 -9.70 8.41
CA TYR A 137 -6.70 -9.89 7.01
C TYR A 137 -6.70 -11.38 6.71
N THR A 138 -7.74 -11.86 6.04
CA THR A 138 -7.91 -13.28 5.70
C THR A 138 -7.60 -13.53 4.23
N SER A 139 -7.14 -14.73 3.92
CA SER A 139 -6.98 -15.16 2.53
C SER A 139 -8.31 -15.65 1.97
N TYR A 140 -8.57 -15.36 0.70
CA TYR A 140 -9.69 -15.90 -0.04
C TYR A 140 -9.30 -16.13 -1.50
N THR A 141 -9.88 -17.16 -2.11
CA THR A 141 -9.73 -17.38 -3.55
C THR A 141 -10.53 -16.33 -4.30
N LEU A 142 -9.87 -15.62 -5.23
CA LEU A 142 -10.56 -14.68 -6.10
C LEU A 142 -11.60 -15.40 -6.96
N ARG A 143 -12.88 -15.08 -6.75
CA ARG A 143 -13.97 -15.52 -7.64
C ARG A 143 -13.77 -14.98 -9.05
N LYS A 144 -14.45 -15.59 -10.03
CA LYS A 144 -14.48 -15.04 -11.40
C LYS A 144 -15.50 -13.90 -11.53
N CYS A 145 -15.16 -12.88 -12.30
CA CYS A 145 -16.08 -11.80 -12.69
C CYS A 145 -16.78 -12.14 -14.03
N SER A 146 -17.90 -11.48 -14.30
CA SER A 146 -18.48 -11.37 -15.64
C SER A 146 -17.84 -10.22 -16.44
N SER A 147 -18.04 -10.21 -17.76
CA SER A 147 -17.66 -9.06 -18.60
C SER A 147 -18.32 -7.77 -18.11
N THR A 148 -17.61 -6.64 -18.18
CA THR A 148 -18.01 -5.31 -17.70
C THR A 148 -18.27 -5.18 -16.19
N GLN A 149 -18.17 -6.28 -15.44
CA GLN A 149 -18.35 -6.28 -14.00
C GLN A 149 -17.21 -5.53 -13.31
N PHE A 150 -17.52 -4.87 -12.19
CA PHE A 150 -16.52 -4.35 -11.27
C PHE A 150 -15.55 -5.45 -10.82
N CYS A 151 -14.26 -5.21 -11.03
CA CYS A 151 -13.20 -6.17 -10.76
C CYS A 151 -12.23 -5.72 -9.69
N GLY A 152 -12.18 -4.43 -9.34
CA GLY A 152 -11.27 -3.93 -8.31
C GLY A 152 -11.22 -2.42 -8.16
N ASN A 153 -10.52 -1.98 -7.12
CA ASN A 153 -10.25 -0.57 -6.84
C ASN A 153 -8.80 -0.25 -7.24
N THR A 154 -8.61 0.64 -8.21
CA THR A 154 -7.27 1.08 -8.63
C THR A 154 -6.88 2.35 -7.89
N ARG A 155 -5.80 2.30 -7.12
CA ARG A 155 -5.37 3.47 -6.32
C ARG A 155 -5.07 4.66 -7.22
N ALA A 156 -5.41 5.87 -6.75
CA ALA A 156 -5.17 7.08 -7.51
C ALA A 156 -3.73 7.61 -7.45
N ASP A 157 -2.92 7.13 -6.50
CA ASP A 157 -1.53 7.54 -6.28
C ASP A 157 -0.53 6.71 -7.11
N HIS A 158 -0.61 5.37 -7.01
CA HIS A 158 0.35 4.44 -7.61
C HIS A 158 -0.25 3.56 -8.72
N TYR A 159 -1.55 3.65 -8.96
CA TYR A 159 -2.26 2.86 -9.98
C TYR A 159 -2.15 1.34 -9.81
N SER A 160 -1.85 0.84 -8.60
CA SER A 160 -2.01 -0.57 -8.27
C SER A 160 -3.48 -0.89 -8.06
N THR A 161 -3.89 -2.11 -8.41
CA THR A 161 -5.30 -2.53 -8.36
C THR A 161 -5.52 -3.56 -7.27
N TYR A 162 -6.41 -3.24 -6.33
CA TYR A 162 -6.95 -4.19 -5.37
C TYR A 162 -8.07 -5.00 -6.02
N TYR A 163 -7.72 -6.20 -6.49
CA TYR A 163 -8.65 -7.10 -7.17
C TYR A 163 -9.70 -7.66 -6.21
N ARG A 164 -10.96 -7.63 -6.65
CA ARG A 164 -12.12 -8.23 -5.97
C ARG A 164 -12.59 -9.51 -6.66
N CYS A 165 -12.28 -9.66 -7.95
CA CYS A 165 -12.48 -10.89 -8.70
C CYS A 165 -11.50 -10.95 -9.88
N SER A 166 -11.30 -12.14 -10.43
CA SER A 166 -10.48 -12.39 -11.62
C SER A 166 -11.35 -12.24 -12.87
N CYS A 167 -10.97 -11.35 -13.79
CA CYS A 167 -11.67 -11.16 -15.04
C CYS A 167 -11.72 -12.44 -15.89
N PRO A 168 -12.75 -12.59 -16.74
CA PRO A 168 -12.82 -13.71 -17.67
C PRO A 168 -11.67 -13.64 -18.69
N PHE A 169 -11.46 -14.72 -19.43
CA PHE A 169 -10.43 -14.78 -20.47
C PHE A 169 -10.62 -13.66 -21.52
N GLY A 170 -9.51 -13.09 -22.01
CA GLY A 170 -9.50 -11.98 -22.97
C GLY A 170 -10.05 -10.66 -22.42
N HIS A 171 -10.04 -10.48 -21.10
CA HIS A 171 -10.44 -9.23 -20.45
C HIS A 171 -9.40 -8.76 -19.45
N MET A 172 -9.21 -7.44 -19.40
CA MET A 172 -8.36 -6.77 -18.43
C MET A 172 -9.20 -5.98 -17.42
N CYS A 173 -8.74 -5.96 -16.16
CA CYS A 173 -9.34 -5.12 -15.12
C CYS A 173 -8.81 -3.69 -15.24
N LEU A 174 -9.56 -2.82 -15.88
CA LEU A 174 -9.13 -1.47 -16.25
C LEU A 174 -10.03 -0.39 -15.65
N ILE A 175 -9.45 0.79 -15.40
CA ILE A 175 -10.17 1.96 -14.91
C ILE A 175 -11.30 2.31 -15.89
N LYS A 176 -12.54 2.31 -15.40
CA LYS A 176 -13.71 2.61 -16.22
C LYS A 176 -13.74 4.09 -16.63
N ASP A 177 -13.56 4.96 -15.64
CA ASP A 177 -13.64 6.42 -15.71
C ASP A 177 -12.74 7.07 -14.64
N GLN A 178 -12.51 8.38 -14.74
CA GLN A 178 -11.62 9.11 -13.82
C GLN A 178 -12.32 9.55 -12.52
N THR A 179 -13.49 8.99 -12.19
CA THR A 179 -14.20 9.33 -10.96
C THR A 179 -13.48 8.72 -9.76
N LYS A 180 -13.08 9.58 -8.82
CA LYS A 180 -12.40 9.18 -7.58
C LYS A 180 -13.40 8.99 -6.44
N TYR A 181 -13.17 7.98 -5.61
CA TYR A 181 -13.89 7.78 -4.36
C TYR A 181 -12.94 7.26 -3.27
N GLN A 182 -13.33 7.45 -2.02
CA GLN A 182 -12.56 6.99 -0.87
C GLN A 182 -12.76 5.48 -0.67
N VAL A 183 -11.66 4.76 -0.50
CA VAL A 183 -11.65 3.33 -0.21
C VAL A 183 -10.74 3.03 0.97
N LYS A 184 -11.01 1.88 1.60
CA LYS A 184 -10.13 1.27 2.60
C LYS A 184 -9.82 -0.15 2.14
N GLU A 185 -8.56 -0.37 1.81
CA GLU A 185 -8.02 -1.63 1.29
C GLU A 185 -6.87 -2.12 2.18
N LEU A 186 -6.35 -3.31 1.86
CA LEU A 186 -5.19 -3.86 2.55
C LEU A 186 -3.99 -2.90 2.39
N LEU A 187 -3.51 -2.36 3.52
CA LEU A 187 -2.41 -1.40 3.59
C LEU A 187 -2.65 -0.07 2.83
N PHE A 188 -3.90 0.28 2.52
CA PHE A 188 -4.20 1.55 1.84
C PHE A 188 -5.53 2.15 2.31
N GLN A 189 -5.52 3.45 2.56
CA GLN A 189 -6.73 4.24 2.76
C GLN A 189 -6.57 5.56 2.02
N GLY A 190 -7.46 5.82 1.06
CA GLY A 190 -7.36 7.00 0.21
C GLY A 190 -8.23 6.91 -1.03
N SER A 191 -7.95 7.78 -1.99
CA SER A 191 -8.71 7.86 -3.23
C SER A 191 -8.35 6.75 -4.22
N ALA A 192 -9.37 6.15 -4.83
CA ALA A 192 -9.24 5.14 -5.88
C ALA A 192 -10.25 5.38 -7.01
N TYR A 193 -9.96 4.79 -8.16
CA TYR A 193 -10.83 4.67 -9.31
C TYR A 193 -11.49 3.30 -9.37
N LYS A 194 -12.66 3.24 -10.01
CA LYS A 194 -13.39 1.99 -10.21
C LYS A 194 -12.83 1.27 -11.43
N ALA A 195 -12.41 0.02 -11.27
CA ALA A 195 -12.00 -0.83 -12.38
C ALA A 195 -13.07 -1.85 -12.75
N THR A 196 -13.22 -2.10 -14.05
CA THR A 196 -14.14 -3.10 -14.61
C THR A 196 -13.42 -4.02 -15.59
N CYS A 197 -13.95 -5.23 -15.79
CA CYS A 197 -13.42 -6.14 -16.81
C CYS A 197 -13.78 -5.64 -18.20
N ILE A 198 -12.79 -5.20 -18.97
CA ILE A 198 -12.94 -4.70 -20.34
C ILE A 198 -12.33 -5.72 -21.30
N PRO A 199 -13.00 -6.07 -22.41
CA PRO A 199 -12.43 -6.94 -23.44
C PRO A 199 -11.15 -6.34 -24.03
N ASP A 200 -10.18 -7.19 -24.36
CA ASP A 200 -8.91 -6.74 -24.96
C ASP A 200 -9.14 -5.98 -26.28
N SER A 201 -10.14 -6.40 -27.07
CA SER A 201 -10.56 -5.72 -28.32
C SER A 201 -10.96 -4.26 -28.15
N ASP A 202 -11.56 -3.92 -27.01
CA ASP A 202 -12.06 -2.57 -26.73
C ASP A 202 -10.96 -1.67 -26.16
N THR A 203 -9.83 -2.27 -25.78
CA THR A 203 -8.69 -1.59 -25.16
C THR A 203 -7.85 -0.85 -26.22
N GLU A 204 -7.80 -1.39 -27.45
CA GLU A 204 -7.13 -0.75 -28.59
C GLU A 204 -7.86 0.52 -29.07
N LEU A 205 -9.20 0.53 -29.00
CA LEU A 205 -10.01 1.70 -29.37
C LEU A 205 -9.83 2.90 -28.41
N ARG A 206 -9.53 2.64 -27.13
CA ARG A 206 -9.26 3.71 -26.14
C ARG A 206 -7.87 4.35 -26.29
N HIS A 207 -6.88 3.63 -26.83
CA HIS A 207 -5.56 4.21 -27.13
C HIS A 207 -5.55 5.00 -28.45
N SER A 208 -6.43 4.66 -29.39
CA SER A 208 -6.53 5.37 -30.68
C SER A 208 -7.15 6.78 -30.55
N THR A 209 -7.86 7.08 -29.46
CA THR A 209 -8.54 8.37 -29.25
C THR A 209 -7.72 9.40 -28.47
N THR A 210 -6.46 9.10 -28.13
CA THR A 210 -5.55 10.03 -27.42
C THR A 210 -4.51 10.71 -28.34
N HIS A 211 -4.63 10.53 -29.65
CA HIS A 211 -3.79 11.15 -30.68
C HIS A 211 -4.63 11.93 -31.72
N LEU A 212 -5.48 12.85 -31.26
CA LEU A 212 -6.06 13.92 -32.07
C LEU A 212 -6.02 15.24 -31.29
#